data_AF-A0A7M3W4S1-F1
#
_entry.id   AF-A0A7M3W4S1-F1
#
_cell.length_a   1.000
_cell.length_b   1.000
_cell.length_c   1.000
_cell.angle_alpha   90.00
_cell.angle_beta   90.00
_cell.angle_gamma   90.00
#
_symmetry.space_group_name_H-M   'P 1'
#
loop_
_entity.id
_entity.type
_entity.pdbx_description
1 polymer ?
#
loop_
_entity_poly.entity_id
_entity_poly.type
_entity_poly.pdbx_seq_one_letter_code
_entity_poly.pdbx_strand_id
1 'polypeptide(L)'
;MEIGHMQFALASSPQPWLPDMDHILLSEDTDSAIVDGRLGPVDPLVPVAMSMRIGGISEVRHAFDPINEIRDMKLDGSPSGSLLIGHIKHQSGDMSSAIKQSAMVSNRPGQFNILQQAESLQYQASEPIGTITYGGQSGEQRNAIRLSGLPSEFTLVLGDTVGYVADGPMESIQVQMTNATTPLTMDGDHVRFWVDEDTAEASLSMKLSDITSIERLSPLIPGSTGPEGNSEVRLVRSSSSPFSVSFEDASTHSNRFLGLNGQVYFDPLPANISLTLPSDVDSEGLELPTFGEEEGIEALSFFLGDLVDFGSVVNDFVHALTVNVGGEIGESENMSLGLDLFTGEAFNMTVDLKKGSNLESEPEWMHGLGVEALEQTRIEANLSRLPTFTATTRGPMEEILLDGRIDATERVQALTILESINITAAEALVDALEDGRVDDNERANVNLSQLADEGLTLQDMRAWHLRAWMPSLPAGKIEVVYDFRMLAGVPTYEIDLKMSQWQPMYPQLTIIANGLDGQDVELFIDGLDTTMPRNVEINALFSTQENLTVPRVAVDMFYDAGIRLKSA
;
A
#
# COMPACT_ATOMS: atom_id res chain seq x y z
N MET A 1 10.88 -48.42 -4.28
CA MET A 1 9.85 -48.92 -5.21
C MET A 1 8.96 -47.74 -5.49
N GLU A 2 8.86 -47.29 -6.74
CA GLU A 2 8.11 -46.09 -7.09
C GLU A 2 6.63 -46.43 -7.25
N ILE A 3 5.74 -45.64 -6.65
CA ILE A 3 4.30 -45.79 -6.87
C ILE A 3 3.96 -45.09 -8.17
N GLY A 4 3.53 -45.87 -9.19
CA GLY A 4 3.21 -45.31 -10.50
C GLY A 4 2.17 -44.20 -10.43
N HIS A 5 0.99 -44.50 -9.88
CA HIS A 5 -0.02 -43.50 -9.51
C HIS A 5 -0.78 -43.93 -8.26
N MET A 6 -1.01 -42.97 -7.37
CA MET A 6 -1.99 -43.07 -6.30
C MET A 6 -3.25 -42.33 -6.73
N GLN A 7 -4.40 -42.99 -6.63
CA GLN A 7 -5.70 -42.40 -6.93
C GLN A 7 -6.66 -42.75 -5.79
N PHE A 8 -7.14 -41.74 -5.09
CA PHE A 8 -8.07 -41.89 -3.98
C PHE A 8 -9.17 -40.83 -4.09
N ALA A 9 -10.39 -41.24 -3.78
CA ALA A 9 -11.53 -40.35 -3.61
C ALA A 9 -12.25 -40.77 -2.33
N LEU A 10 -12.45 -39.80 -1.44
CA LEU A 10 -13.15 -39.93 -0.17
C LEU A 10 -14.24 -38.86 -0.15
N ALA A 11 -15.50 -39.23 0.07
CA ALA A 11 -16.59 -38.30 -0.14
C ALA A 11 -17.80 -38.62 0.73
N SER A 12 -18.31 -37.60 1.42
CA SER A 12 -19.68 -37.52 1.95
C SER A 12 -20.62 -36.70 1.03
N SER A 13 -20.05 -35.94 0.09
CA SER A 13 -20.69 -35.08 -0.92
C SER A 13 -20.02 -35.24 -2.30
N PRO A 14 -20.60 -34.74 -3.43
CA PRO A 14 -19.95 -34.83 -4.74
C PRO A 14 -18.55 -34.23 -4.76
N GLN A 15 -17.54 -35.02 -5.13
CA GLN A 15 -16.14 -34.60 -5.13
C GLN A 15 -15.68 -34.04 -6.48
N PRO A 16 -14.89 -32.95 -6.49
CA PRO A 16 -14.21 -32.49 -7.70
C PRO A 16 -13.16 -33.52 -8.13
N TRP A 17 -12.98 -33.73 -9.44
CA TRP A 17 -12.00 -34.70 -9.97
C TRP A 17 -11.37 -34.19 -11.27
N LEU A 18 -10.03 -34.24 -11.34
CA LEU A 18 -9.27 -33.86 -12.53
C LEU A 18 -8.50 -35.07 -13.09
N PRO A 19 -9.01 -35.77 -14.12
CA PRO A 19 -8.44 -37.02 -14.60
C PRO A 19 -7.08 -36.87 -15.31
N ASP A 20 -6.75 -35.68 -15.79
CA ASP A 20 -5.58 -35.46 -16.65
C ASP A 20 -4.42 -34.73 -15.95
N MET A 21 -4.57 -34.43 -14.64
CA MET A 21 -3.59 -33.66 -13.87
C MET A 21 -3.40 -34.28 -12.48
N ASP A 22 -2.17 -34.22 -11.96
CA ASP A 22 -1.91 -34.54 -10.57
C ASP A 22 -2.52 -33.45 -9.68
N HIS A 23 -3.35 -33.85 -8.73
CA HIS A 23 -4.10 -32.94 -7.87
C HIS A 23 -4.32 -33.51 -6.46
N ILE A 24 -4.48 -32.58 -5.51
CA ILE A 24 -5.09 -32.80 -4.20
C ILE A 24 -6.21 -31.77 -4.11
N LEU A 25 -7.46 -32.19 -4.20
CA LEU A 25 -8.61 -31.30 -4.10
C LEU A 25 -9.42 -31.63 -2.87
N LEU A 26 -9.75 -30.60 -2.11
CA LEU A 26 -10.66 -30.62 -0.97
C LEU A 26 -11.92 -29.85 -1.35
N SER A 27 -13.08 -30.38 -0.99
CA SER A 27 -14.38 -29.80 -1.25
C SER A 27 -15.22 -29.84 0.02
N GLU A 28 -15.50 -28.69 0.60
CA GLU A 28 -16.28 -28.55 1.82
C GLU A 28 -17.72 -28.14 1.46
N ASP A 29 -18.71 -28.92 1.94
CA ASP A 29 -20.13 -28.58 1.80
C ASP A 29 -20.69 -28.07 3.13
N THR A 30 -20.79 -26.75 3.30
CA THR A 30 -21.18 -26.15 4.59
C THR A 30 -22.63 -26.43 4.99
N ASP A 31 -23.46 -26.86 4.03
CA ASP A 31 -24.88 -27.18 4.25
C ASP A 31 -25.14 -28.69 4.18
N SER A 32 -24.10 -29.52 4.26
CA SER A 32 -24.26 -30.98 4.17
C SER A 32 -25.20 -31.48 5.27
N ALA A 33 -26.41 -31.86 4.88
CA ALA A 33 -27.37 -32.50 5.76
C ALA A 33 -26.84 -33.87 6.23
N ILE A 34 -27.29 -34.25 7.42
CA ILE A 34 -27.14 -35.54 8.11
C ILE A 34 -26.85 -36.70 7.14
N VAL A 35 -25.72 -37.38 7.30
CA VAL A 35 -25.33 -38.56 6.52
C VAL A 35 -25.88 -39.84 7.14
N ASP A 36 -26.26 -40.81 6.31
CA ASP A 36 -26.76 -42.11 6.80
C ASP A 36 -25.61 -42.95 7.38
N GLY A 37 -25.50 -42.95 8.71
CA GLY A 37 -24.59 -43.81 9.44
C GLY A 37 -25.14 -45.21 9.64
N ARG A 38 -24.28 -46.11 10.13
CA ARG A 38 -24.61 -47.52 10.41
C ARG A 38 -25.80 -47.70 11.38
N LEU A 39 -26.12 -46.68 12.18
CA LEU A 39 -27.18 -46.69 13.21
C LEU A 39 -28.33 -45.71 12.90
N GLY A 40 -28.36 -45.13 11.71
CA GLY A 40 -29.32 -44.10 11.30
C GLY A 40 -28.63 -42.77 10.95
N PRO A 41 -29.42 -41.73 10.68
CA PRO A 41 -28.92 -40.42 10.30
C PRO A 41 -28.03 -39.84 11.41
N VAL A 42 -26.79 -39.47 11.08
CA VAL A 42 -25.81 -38.82 11.97
C VAL A 42 -25.18 -37.61 11.28
N ASP A 43 -24.84 -36.59 12.07
CA ASP A 43 -24.09 -35.45 11.54
C ASP A 43 -22.74 -35.92 10.99
N PRO A 44 -22.33 -35.48 9.79
CA PRO A 44 -21.03 -35.82 9.25
C PRO A 44 -19.92 -35.30 10.18
N LEU A 45 -18.96 -36.16 10.52
CA LEU A 45 -17.82 -35.79 11.36
C LEU A 45 -16.97 -34.67 10.74
N VAL A 46 -16.90 -34.61 9.41
CA VAL A 46 -16.33 -33.51 8.62
C VAL A 46 -17.07 -33.47 7.27
N PRO A 47 -17.67 -32.35 6.83
CA PRO A 47 -18.40 -32.25 5.57
C PRO A 47 -17.47 -32.05 4.36
N VAL A 48 -16.32 -32.72 4.36
CA VAL A 48 -15.26 -32.55 3.36
C VAL A 48 -15.18 -33.79 2.47
N ALA A 49 -15.28 -33.58 1.16
CA ALA A 49 -14.90 -34.54 0.14
C ALA A 49 -13.46 -34.25 -0.33
N MET A 50 -12.67 -35.29 -0.56
CA MET A 50 -11.30 -35.21 -1.03
C MET A 50 -11.12 -36.05 -2.28
N SER A 51 -10.40 -35.52 -3.26
CA SER A 51 -9.85 -36.28 -4.36
C SER A 51 -8.36 -36.06 -4.48
N MET A 52 -7.63 -37.14 -4.71
CA MET A 52 -6.19 -37.14 -4.81
C MET A 52 -5.77 -38.01 -5.99
N ARG A 53 -4.96 -37.43 -6.86
CA ARG A 53 -4.22 -38.14 -7.89
C ARG A 53 -2.79 -37.63 -7.85
N ILE A 54 -1.83 -38.48 -7.52
CA ILE A 54 -0.42 -38.10 -7.63
C ILE A 54 0.39 -39.26 -8.20
N GLY A 55 1.20 -38.97 -9.22
CA GLY A 55 2.16 -39.90 -9.81
C GLY A 55 3.59 -39.71 -9.30
N GLY A 56 4.40 -40.75 -9.44
CA GLY A 56 5.85 -40.66 -9.29
C GLY A 56 6.33 -40.32 -7.88
N ILE A 57 5.58 -40.70 -6.84
CA ILE A 57 6.02 -40.60 -5.44
C ILE A 57 6.67 -41.92 -5.04
N SER A 58 7.81 -41.82 -4.37
CA SER A 58 8.54 -42.96 -3.81
C SER A 58 8.53 -42.99 -2.28
N GLU A 59 8.55 -41.83 -1.63
CA GLU A 59 8.56 -41.69 -0.17
C GLU A 59 7.88 -40.38 0.24
N VAL A 60 7.04 -40.44 1.27
CA VAL A 60 6.52 -39.26 1.97
C VAL A 60 6.88 -39.45 3.42
N ARG A 61 7.56 -38.47 4.01
CA ARG A 61 7.92 -38.47 5.43
C ARG A 61 7.48 -37.17 6.05
N HIS A 62 6.81 -37.29 7.19
CA HIS A 62 6.54 -36.19 8.09
C HIS A 62 7.06 -36.59 9.47
N ALA A 63 7.96 -35.82 10.03
CA ALA A 63 8.51 -36.03 11.37
C ALA A 63 8.45 -34.73 12.17
N PHE A 64 8.14 -34.83 13.46
CA PHE A 64 8.15 -33.71 14.38
C PHE A 64 9.06 -34.04 15.56
N ASP A 65 10.01 -33.16 15.84
CA ASP A 65 10.87 -33.20 17.02
C ASP A 65 10.33 -32.18 18.05
N PRO A 66 9.66 -32.63 19.12
CA PRO A 66 9.06 -31.74 20.11
C PRO A 66 10.09 -31.08 21.03
N ILE A 67 11.35 -31.53 21.08
CA ILE A 67 12.37 -30.94 21.93
C ILE A 67 12.96 -29.70 21.27
N ASN A 68 13.18 -29.77 19.96
CA ASN A 68 13.74 -28.67 19.17
C ASN A 68 12.67 -27.89 18.40
N GLU A 69 11.41 -28.31 18.50
CA GLU A 69 10.25 -27.76 17.76
C GLU A 69 10.45 -27.74 16.24
N ILE A 70 11.16 -28.75 15.71
CA ILE A 70 11.47 -28.87 14.29
C ILE A 70 10.48 -29.83 13.63
N ARG A 71 9.85 -29.41 12.54
CA ARG A 71 9.04 -30.26 11.68
C ARG A 71 9.73 -30.46 10.33
N ASP A 72 9.94 -31.71 9.98
CA ASP A 72 10.62 -32.13 8.76
C ASP A 72 9.61 -32.83 7.83
N MET A 73 9.33 -32.19 6.70
CA MET A 73 8.37 -32.62 5.70
C MET A 73 9.08 -32.91 4.39
N LYS A 74 9.22 -34.19 4.07
CA LYS A 74 9.95 -34.67 2.91
C LYS A 74 9.05 -35.41 1.94
N LEU A 75 9.20 -35.07 0.67
CA LEU A 75 8.59 -35.75 -0.47
C LEU A 75 9.69 -36.18 -1.43
N ASP A 76 9.90 -37.48 -1.60
CA ASP A 76 10.83 -38.04 -2.58
C ASP A 76 10.07 -38.78 -3.68
N GLY A 77 10.54 -38.64 -4.90
CA GLY A 77 9.96 -39.27 -6.08
C GLY A 77 10.79 -39.02 -7.33
N SER A 78 10.15 -39.20 -8.48
CA SER A 78 10.64 -38.68 -9.75
C SER A 78 10.12 -37.26 -9.97
N PRO A 79 10.86 -36.40 -10.68
CA PRO A 79 10.33 -35.14 -11.18
C PRO A 79 9.06 -35.41 -11.99
N SER A 80 8.01 -34.63 -11.72
CA SER A 80 6.71 -34.77 -12.41
C SER A 80 6.25 -33.42 -12.95
N GLY A 81 5.14 -33.45 -13.69
CA GLY A 81 4.48 -32.25 -14.19
C GLY A 81 3.84 -31.43 -13.07
N SER A 82 2.82 -30.67 -13.44
CA SER A 82 2.15 -29.76 -12.50
C SER A 82 1.38 -30.51 -11.42
N LEU A 83 1.48 -30.02 -10.18
CA LEU A 83 0.64 -30.44 -9.06
C LEU A 83 -0.28 -29.30 -8.66
N LEU A 84 -1.59 -29.57 -8.66
CA LEU A 84 -2.61 -28.64 -8.18
C LEU A 84 -3.08 -29.05 -6.78
N ILE A 85 -2.96 -28.18 -5.81
CA ILE A 85 -3.59 -28.33 -4.49
C ILE A 85 -4.72 -27.32 -4.46
N GLY A 86 -5.96 -27.76 -4.27
CA GLY A 86 -7.12 -26.88 -4.34
C GLY A 86 -8.09 -27.13 -3.20
N HIS A 87 -8.75 -26.07 -2.77
CA HIS A 87 -9.84 -26.10 -1.82
C HIS A 87 -11.07 -25.39 -2.42
N ILE A 88 -12.23 -26.01 -2.30
CA ILE A 88 -13.50 -25.47 -2.77
C ILE A 88 -14.48 -25.51 -1.60
N LYS A 89 -15.00 -24.35 -1.21
CA LYS A 89 -16.06 -24.26 -0.19
C LYS A 89 -17.36 -23.87 -0.87
N HIS A 90 -18.40 -24.67 -0.67
CA HIS A 90 -19.69 -24.50 -1.34
C HIS A 90 -20.88 -24.79 -0.41
N GLN A 91 -22.06 -24.35 -0.83
CA GLN A 91 -23.32 -24.58 -0.11
C GLN A 91 -24.24 -25.47 -0.94
N SER A 92 -24.67 -26.61 -0.39
CA SER A 92 -25.71 -27.47 -1.00
C SER A 92 -25.39 -27.89 -2.46
N GLY A 93 -24.11 -28.05 -2.78
CA GLY A 93 -23.62 -28.35 -4.14
C GLY A 93 -23.63 -27.19 -5.15
N ASP A 94 -23.93 -25.95 -4.73
CA ASP A 94 -23.82 -24.77 -5.60
C ASP A 94 -22.35 -24.36 -5.81
N MET A 95 -21.85 -24.59 -7.03
CA MET A 95 -20.48 -24.25 -7.44
C MET A 95 -20.35 -22.84 -8.02
N SER A 96 -21.47 -22.13 -8.21
CA SER A 96 -21.50 -20.78 -8.79
C SER A 96 -21.09 -19.72 -7.77
N SER A 97 -21.54 -19.87 -6.52
CA SER A 97 -21.18 -19.03 -5.37
C SER A 97 -20.00 -19.59 -4.55
N ALA A 98 -19.42 -20.72 -4.99
CA ALA A 98 -18.36 -21.39 -4.26
C ALA A 98 -17.07 -20.56 -4.19
N ILE A 99 -16.47 -20.52 -3.00
CA ILE A 99 -15.14 -19.97 -2.77
C ILE A 99 -14.14 -21.00 -3.28
N LYS A 100 -13.23 -20.59 -4.16
CA LYS A 100 -12.28 -21.47 -4.83
C LYS A 100 -10.88 -20.98 -4.58
N GLN A 101 -10.03 -21.83 -4.06
CA GLN A 101 -8.62 -21.54 -3.87
C GLN A 101 -7.77 -22.66 -4.41
N SER A 102 -6.59 -22.30 -4.88
CA SER A 102 -5.62 -23.28 -5.33
C SER A 102 -4.20 -22.75 -5.26
N ALA A 103 -3.28 -23.67 -5.02
CA ALA A 103 -1.86 -23.53 -5.22
C ALA A 103 -1.43 -24.51 -6.31
N MET A 104 -0.76 -24.03 -7.35
CA MET A 104 -0.25 -24.83 -8.45
C MET A 104 1.26 -24.70 -8.52
N VAL A 105 1.95 -25.83 -8.47
CA VAL A 105 3.39 -25.91 -8.75
C VAL A 105 3.56 -26.43 -10.17
N SER A 106 4.30 -25.73 -11.03
CA SER A 106 4.43 -26.08 -12.46
C SER A 106 5.20 -27.37 -12.73
N ASN A 107 6.25 -27.60 -11.95
CA ASN A 107 7.11 -28.77 -12.02
C ASN A 107 7.38 -29.23 -10.60
N ARG A 108 6.85 -30.39 -10.24
CA ARG A 108 7.14 -31.00 -8.95
C ARG A 108 8.57 -31.54 -8.98
N PRO A 109 9.49 -31.04 -8.13
CA PRO A 109 10.84 -31.55 -8.09
C PRO A 109 10.86 -33.01 -7.61
N GLY A 110 11.91 -33.74 -8.00
CA GLY A 110 12.09 -35.14 -7.59
C GLY A 110 12.25 -35.30 -6.08
N GLN A 111 12.96 -34.38 -5.43
CA GLN A 111 13.02 -34.31 -3.97
C GLN A 111 12.58 -32.91 -3.54
N PHE A 112 11.73 -32.86 -2.53
CA PHE A 112 11.26 -31.62 -1.91
C PHE A 112 11.25 -31.79 -0.40
N ASN A 113 11.93 -30.90 0.30
CA ASN A 113 12.00 -30.88 1.74
C ASN A 113 11.58 -29.51 2.26
N ILE A 114 10.74 -29.51 3.29
CA ILE A 114 10.37 -28.32 4.05
C ILE A 114 10.77 -28.58 5.49
N LEU A 115 11.67 -27.75 6.01
CA LEU A 115 12.02 -27.72 7.42
C LEU A 115 11.34 -26.51 8.06
N GLN A 116 10.37 -26.76 8.93
CA GLN A 116 9.69 -25.74 9.71
C GLN A 116 10.27 -25.67 11.11
N GLN A 117 10.52 -24.45 11.56
CA GLN A 117 10.91 -24.07 12.92
C GLN A 117 9.95 -22.98 13.41
N ALA A 118 10.10 -22.53 14.67
CA ALA A 118 9.26 -21.46 15.23
C ALA A 118 9.30 -20.17 14.39
N GLU A 119 10.48 -19.80 13.88
CA GLU A 119 10.74 -18.51 13.21
C GLU A 119 11.21 -18.67 11.75
N SER A 120 11.17 -19.88 11.17
CA SER A 120 11.57 -20.05 9.78
C SER A 120 10.96 -21.26 9.07
N LEU A 121 10.80 -21.13 7.75
CA LEU A 121 10.51 -22.23 6.82
C LEU A 121 11.63 -22.30 5.78
N GLN A 122 12.40 -23.38 5.82
CA GLN A 122 13.46 -23.64 4.84
C GLN A 122 12.96 -24.63 3.81
N TYR A 123 13.03 -24.23 2.54
CA TYR A 123 12.65 -25.04 1.40
C TYR A 123 13.91 -25.53 0.68
N GLN A 124 13.98 -26.83 0.42
CA GLN A 124 15.06 -27.46 -0.34
C GLN A 124 14.48 -28.40 -1.39
N ALA A 125 14.93 -28.25 -2.63
CA ALA A 125 14.46 -29.03 -3.77
C ALA A 125 15.64 -29.59 -4.55
N SER A 126 15.45 -30.74 -5.22
CA SER A 126 16.48 -31.32 -6.10
C SER A 126 16.78 -30.48 -7.34
N GLU A 127 15.86 -29.58 -7.71
CA GLU A 127 15.95 -28.71 -8.88
C GLU A 127 15.13 -27.42 -8.63
N PRO A 128 15.40 -26.32 -9.36
CA PRO A 128 14.63 -25.08 -9.26
C PRO A 128 13.14 -25.29 -9.53
N ILE A 129 12.30 -24.56 -8.80
CA ILE A 129 10.86 -24.60 -8.98
C ILE A 129 10.48 -23.54 -10.01
N GLY A 130 9.87 -23.97 -11.12
CA GLY A 130 9.55 -23.12 -12.26
C GLY A 130 8.56 -22.02 -11.89
N THR A 131 7.38 -22.37 -11.39
CA THR A 131 6.43 -21.41 -10.85
C THR A 131 5.58 -22.02 -9.75
N ILE A 132 5.30 -21.23 -8.72
CA ILE A 132 4.24 -21.48 -7.75
C ILE A 132 3.18 -20.40 -7.95
N THR A 133 1.98 -20.81 -8.32
CA THR A 133 0.84 -19.91 -8.54
C THR A 133 -0.23 -20.19 -7.50
N TYR A 134 -0.48 -19.23 -6.63
CA TYR A 134 -1.64 -19.21 -5.74
C TYR A 134 -2.75 -18.41 -6.41
N GLY A 135 -3.98 -18.89 -6.29
CA GLY A 135 -5.16 -18.23 -6.81
C GLY A 135 -6.34 -18.44 -5.88
N GLY A 136 -7.13 -17.40 -5.66
CA GLY A 136 -8.33 -17.41 -4.84
C GLY A 136 -9.45 -16.62 -5.53
N GLN A 137 -10.68 -17.09 -5.38
CA GLN A 137 -11.88 -16.43 -5.88
C GLN A 137 -13.01 -16.54 -4.86
N SER A 138 -13.67 -15.42 -4.56
CA SER A 138 -14.92 -15.34 -3.82
C SER A 138 -15.82 -14.28 -4.47
N GLY A 139 -16.98 -14.70 -4.98
CA GLY A 139 -17.83 -13.81 -5.78
C GLY A 139 -17.07 -13.22 -6.98
N GLU A 140 -17.00 -11.88 -7.02
CA GLU A 140 -16.31 -11.11 -8.05
C GLU A 140 -14.82 -10.90 -7.74
N GLN A 141 -14.42 -10.97 -6.46
CA GLN A 141 -13.04 -10.80 -6.04
C GLN A 141 -12.19 -11.99 -6.47
N ARG A 142 -11.06 -11.68 -7.10
CA ARG A 142 -10.07 -12.63 -7.62
C ARG A 142 -8.68 -12.18 -7.21
N ASN A 143 -7.97 -13.05 -6.52
CA ASN A 143 -6.59 -12.80 -6.09
C ASN A 143 -5.69 -13.88 -6.71
N ALA A 144 -4.52 -13.48 -7.17
CA ALA A 144 -3.50 -14.39 -7.66
C ALA A 144 -2.11 -13.91 -7.26
N ILE A 145 -1.28 -14.82 -6.79
CA ILE A 145 0.13 -14.59 -6.53
C ILE A 145 0.91 -15.61 -7.33
N ARG A 146 1.85 -15.16 -8.15
CA ARG A 146 2.69 -16.02 -8.97
C ARG A 146 4.15 -15.73 -8.68
N LEU A 147 4.82 -16.72 -8.10
CA LEU A 147 6.26 -16.78 -7.89
C LEU A 147 6.85 -17.54 -9.07
N SER A 148 7.81 -16.95 -9.79
CA SER A 148 8.42 -17.55 -10.98
C SER A 148 9.93 -17.66 -10.81
N GLY A 149 10.51 -18.78 -11.26
CA GLY A 149 11.95 -19.05 -11.24
C GLY A 149 12.52 -19.13 -9.83
N LEU A 150 11.86 -19.84 -8.92
CA LEU A 150 12.33 -20.02 -7.55
C LEU A 150 13.60 -20.90 -7.53
N PRO A 151 14.63 -20.52 -6.76
CA PRO A 151 15.84 -21.33 -6.61
C PRO A 151 15.53 -22.66 -5.91
N SER A 152 16.48 -23.60 -5.99
CA SER A 152 16.36 -24.90 -5.33
C SER A 152 16.36 -24.81 -3.80
N GLU A 153 16.90 -23.72 -3.24
CA GLU A 153 16.96 -23.48 -1.81
C GLU A 153 16.53 -22.03 -1.52
N PHE A 154 15.58 -21.85 -0.62
CA PHE A 154 15.13 -20.55 -0.13
C PHE A 154 14.53 -20.68 1.27
N THR A 155 14.51 -19.58 2.01
CA THR A 155 14.01 -19.51 3.38
C THR A 155 12.97 -18.41 3.49
N LEU A 156 11.85 -18.71 4.15
CA LEU A 156 10.94 -17.70 4.68
C LEU A 156 11.28 -17.48 6.14
N VAL A 157 11.64 -16.25 6.50
CA VAL A 157 11.95 -15.82 7.87
C VAL A 157 10.68 -15.24 8.48
N LEU A 158 10.45 -15.55 9.76
CA LEU A 158 9.26 -15.19 10.53
C LEU A 158 9.70 -14.77 11.95
N GLY A 159 8.82 -14.10 12.70
CA GLY A 159 9.16 -13.51 14.01
C GLY A 159 9.48 -12.02 13.87
N ASP A 160 10.51 -11.53 14.57
CA ASP A 160 10.93 -10.11 14.56
C ASP A 160 11.33 -9.60 13.16
N THR A 161 11.74 -10.52 12.28
CA THR A 161 11.98 -10.25 10.87
C THR A 161 11.09 -11.16 10.05
N VAL A 162 10.30 -10.58 9.16
CA VAL A 162 9.44 -11.33 8.23
C VAL A 162 9.94 -11.12 6.82
N GLY A 163 10.22 -12.19 6.09
CA GLY A 163 10.75 -12.03 4.74
C GLY A 163 11.02 -13.30 3.96
N TYR A 164 11.42 -13.12 2.72
CA TYR A 164 11.96 -14.15 1.84
C TYR A 164 13.45 -13.89 1.64
N VAL A 165 14.26 -14.94 1.76
CA VAL A 165 15.71 -14.89 1.53
C VAL A 165 16.12 -16.12 0.75
N ALA A 166 16.94 -15.94 -0.29
CA ALA A 166 17.50 -17.05 -1.06
C ALA A 166 18.94 -16.79 -1.50
N ASP A 167 19.66 -17.88 -1.80
CA ASP A 167 21.05 -17.84 -2.28
C ASP A 167 21.16 -17.44 -3.77
N GLY A 168 20.03 -17.43 -4.48
CA GLY A 168 19.94 -17.00 -5.87
C GLY A 168 18.66 -16.23 -6.12
N PRO A 169 18.62 -15.36 -7.16
CA PRO A 169 17.45 -14.57 -7.45
C PRO A 169 16.30 -15.43 -7.94
N MET A 170 15.11 -15.12 -7.45
CA MET A 170 13.86 -15.51 -8.09
C MET A 170 13.63 -14.64 -9.33
N GLU A 171 13.11 -15.23 -10.42
CA GLU A 171 12.85 -14.51 -11.68
C GLU A 171 11.84 -13.38 -11.48
N SER A 172 10.68 -13.64 -10.87
CA SER A 172 9.75 -12.56 -10.48
C SER A 172 8.68 -12.99 -9.48
N ILE A 173 8.18 -12.02 -8.72
CA ILE A 173 6.91 -12.08 -7.99
C ILE A 173 5.89 -11.26 -8.76
N GLN A 174 4.71 -11.83 -8.99
CA GLN A 174 3.57 -11.15 -9.57
C GLN A 174 2.38 -11.29 -8.61
N VAL A 175 1.69 -10.20 -8.33
CA VAL A 175 0.49 -10.15 -7.51
C VAL A 175 -0.61 -9.46 -8.29
N GLN A 176 -1.79 -10.07 -8.33
CA GLN A 176 -2.99 -9.49 -8.89
C GLN A 176 -4.11 -9.62 -7.86
N MET A 177 -4.77 -8.53 -7.49
CA MET A 177 -5.95 -8.52 -6.63
C MET A 177 -7.01 -7.65 -7.30
N THR A 178 -8.16 -8.21 -7.64
CA THR A 178 -9.15 -7.48 -8.44
C THR A 178 -10.56 -8.05 -8.33
N ASN A 179 -11.54 -7.16 -8.22
CA ASN A 179 -12.96 -7.46 -8.48
C ASN A 179 -13.43 -6.89 -9.83
N ALA A 180 -12.60 -6.09 -10.53
CA ALA A 180 -12.91 -5.54 -11.83
C ALA A 180 -13.24 -6.62 -12.87
N THR A 181 -14.14 -6.35 -13.81
CA THR A 181 -14.56 -7.34 -14.82
C THR A 181 -13.37 -7.86 -15.64
N THR A 182 -12.47 -6.96 -16.04
CA THR A 182 -11.20 -7.27 -16.69
C THR A 182 -10.02 -6.91 -15.80
N PRO A 183 -9.15 -7.86 -15.41
CA PRO A 183 -7.94 -7.56 -14.66
C PRO A 183 -7.03 -6.60 -15.44
N LEU A 184 -6.52 -5.57 -14.77
CA LEU A 184 -5.61 -4.59 -15.34
C LEU A 184 -4.19 -4.87 -14.85
N THR A 185 -3.20 -4.72 -15.74
CA THR A 185 -1.77 -4.92 -15.45
C THR A 185 -0.92 -4.03 -16.36
N MET A 186 0.40 -4.05 -16.20
CA MET A 186 1.37 -3.30 -17.00
C MET A 186 2.57 -4.18 -17.39
N ASP A 187 3.30 -3.80 -18.43
CA ASP A 187 4.54 -4.46 -18.80
C ASP A 187 5.70 -4.03 -17.87
N GLY A 188 6.72 -4.90 -17.74
CA GLY A 188 7.88 -4.63 -16.89
C GLY A 188 7.58 -4.73 -15.39
N ASP A 189 8.53 -4.29 -14.56
CA ASP A 189 8.33 -4.23 -13.12
C ASP A 189 7.49 -3.01 -12.77
N HIS A 190 6.46 -3.23 -11.96
CA HIS A 190 5.48 -2.20 -11.70
C HIS A 190 4.67 -2.40 -10.42
N VAL A 191 4.01 -1.32 -10.02
CA VAL A 191 2.81 -1.32 -9.20
C VAL A 191 1.76 -0.50 -9.94
N ARG A 192 0.60 -1.08 -10.21
CA ARG A 192 -0.52 -0.40 -10.85
C ARG A 192 -1.75 -0.59 -10.00
N PHE A 193 -2.34 0.51 -9.57
CA PHE A 193 -3.63 0.52 -8.89
C PHE A 193 -4.64 1.29 -9.72
N TRP A 194 -5.78 0.67 -9.96
CA TRP A 194 -6.91 1.26 -10.66
C TRP A 194 -8.18 1.08 -9.83
N VAL A 195 -9.00 2.13 -9.76
CA VAL A 195 -10.29 2.10 -9.08
C VAL A 195 -11.36 2.89 -9.85
N ASP A 196 -12.59 2.41 -9.76
CA ASP A 196 -13.81 3.03 -10.25
C ASP A 196 -14.94 2.79 -9.23
N GLU A 197 -15.21 3.79 -8.40
CA GLU A 197 -16.29 3.74 -7.40
C GLU A 197 -17.69 3.77 -8.02
N ASP A 198 -17.85 4.31 -9.23
CA ASP A 198 -19.16 4.38 -9.90
C ASP A 198 -19.65 2.97 -10.28
N THR A 199 -18.72 2.07 -10.57
CA THR A 199 -18.97 0.64 -10.87
C THR A 199 -18.61 -0.30 -9.72
N ALA A 200 -18.03 0.22 -8.62
CA ALA A 200 -17.50 -0.54 -7.49
C ALA A 200 -16.40 -1.54 -7.89
N GLU A 201 -15.58 -1.21 -8.89
CA GLU A 201 -14.50 -2.05 -9.40
C GLU A 201 -13.12 -1.50 -8.99
N ALA A 202 -12.18 -2.42 -8.73
CA ALA A 202 -10.79 -2.13 -8.39
C ALA A 202 -9.84 -3.22 -8.92
N SER A 203 -8.61 -2.83 -9.24
CA SER A 203 -7.56 -3.72 -9.73
C SER A 203 -6.19 -3.26 -9.24
N LEU A 204 -5.54 -4.09 -8.44
CA LEU A 204 -4.15 -3.97 -8.06
C LEU A 204 -3.31 -5.01 -8.81
N SER A 205 -2.25 -4.54 -9.47
CA SER A 205 -1.26 -5.37 -10.15
C SER A 205 0.14 -4.97 -9.71
N MET A 206 0.94 -5.93 -9.29
CA MET A 206 2.32 -5.73 -8.92
C MET A 206 3.18 -6.77 -9.60
N LYS A 207 4.33 -6.35 -10.12
CA LYS A 207 5.39 -7.25 -10.59
C LYS A 207 6.74 -6.70 -10.18
N LEU A 208 7.58 -7.57 -9.63
CA LEU A 208 8.97 -7.24 -9.31
C LEU A 208 9.87 -8.42 -9.69
N SER A 209 10.94 -8.15 -10.43
CA SER A 209 11.84 -9.17 -10.97
C SER A 209 13.16 -9.26 -10.21
N ASP A 210 13.89 -10.37 -10.39
CA ASP A 210 15.26 -10.57 -9.92
C ASP A 210 15.47 -10.48 -8.39
N ILE A 211 14.46 -10.87 -7.60
CA ILE A 211 14.45 -10.70 -6.14
C ILE A 211 15.33 -11.77 -5.46
N THR A 212 16.29 -11.34 -4.67
CA THR A 212 17.15 -12.20 -3.85
C THR A 212 16.70 -12.22 -2.39
N SER A 213 16.36 -11.06 -1.83
CA SER A 213 15.67 -10.97 -0.54
C SER A 213 14.65 -9.84 -0.50
N ILE A 214 13.59 -10.05 0.28
CA ILE A 214 12.65 -9.01 0.70
C ILE A 214 12.31 -9.27 2.16
N GLU A 215 12.63 -8.31 3.02
CA GLU A 215 12.58 -8.47 4.47
C GLU A 215 11.97 -7.23 5.12
N ARG A 216 11.10 -7.42 6.10
CA ARG A 216 10.61 -6.39 7.01
C ARG A 216 11.17 -6.67 8.39
N LEU A 217 11.88 -5.71 8.95
CA LEU A 217 12.37 -5.72 10.32
C LEU A 217 11.38 -4.96 11.21
N SER A 218 10.96 -5.57 12.32
CA SER A 218 10.20 -4.90 13.37
C SER A 218 10.92 -3.67 13.92
N PRO A 219 10.18 -2.67 14.44
CA PRO A 219 10.78 -1.62 15.24
C PRO A 219 11.46 -2.18 16.50
N LEU A 220 12.57 -1.57 16.92
CA LEU A 220 13.28 -1.95 18.14
C LEU A 220 12.44 -1.70 19.40
N ILE A 221 11.63 -0.65 19.38
CA ILE A 221 10.69 -0.27 20.45
C ILE A 221 9.35 0.13 19.80
N PRO A 222 8.38 -0.80 19.65
CA PRO A 222 7.07 -0.50 19.10
C PRO A 222 6.41 0.70 19.81
N GLY A 223 5.86 1.65 19.04
CA GLY A 223 5.18 2.84 19.60
C GLY A 223 6.11 3.93 20.14
N SER A 224 7.43 3.80 19.97
CA SER A 224 8.38 4.85 20.34
C SER A 224 8.39 5.98 19.32
N THR A 225 8.57 7.21 19.79
CA THR A 225 8.79 8.36 18.91
C THR A 225 10.29 8.46 18.58
N GLY A 226 10.64 8.26 17.30
CA GLY A 226 12.02 8.34 16.79
C GLY A 226 12.48 7.06 16.08
N PRO A 227 13.76 6.98 15.64
CA PRO A 227 14.26 5.90 14.78
C PRO A 227 14.11 4.49 15.35
N GLU A 228 14.09 4.35 16.68
CA GLU A 228 13.91 3.07 17.36
C GLU A 228 12.48 2.54 17.27
N GLY A 229 11.49 3.40 16.99
CA GLY A 229 10.09 3.03 16.75
C GLY A 229 9.75 2.77 15.28
N ASN A 230 10.74 2.76 14.40
CA ASN A 230 10.50 2.58 12.97
C ASN A 230 10.77 1.13 12.53
N SER A 231 9.88 0.59 11.72
CA SER A 231 10.10 -0.64 10.96
C SER A 231 10.98 -0.35 9.74
N GLU A 232 11.79 -1.32 9.33
CA GLU A 232 12.66 -1.20 8.15
C GLU A 232 12.28 -2.27 7.11
N VAL A 233 11.96 -1.85 5.88
CA VAL A 233 11.70 -2.74 4.74
C VAL A 233 12.92 -2.74 3.84
N ARG A 234 13.52 -3.91 3.64
CA ARG A 234 14.70 -4.12 2.78
C ARG A 234 14.33 -4.95 1.56
N LEU A 235 14.79 -4.50 0.40
CA LEU A 235 14.68 -5.21 -0.87
C LEU A 235 16.08 -5.35 -1.48
N VAL A 236 16.46 -6.58 -1.80
CA VAL A 236 17.71 -6.92 -2.48
C VAL A 236 17.41 -7.68 -3.76
N ARG A 237 17.94 -7.18 -4.87
CA ARG A 237 17.78 -7.72 -6.22
C ARG A 237 19.13 -8.09 -6.82
N SER A 238 19.14 -9.03 -7.75
CA SER A 238 20.37 -9.39 -8.48
C SER A 238 20.72 -8.41 -9.59
N SER A 239 19.73 -7.68 -10.11
CA SER A 239 19.88 -6.68 -11.14
C SER A 239 18.89 -5.54 -10.94
N SER A 240 19.28 -4.33 -11.34
CA SER A 240 18.38 -3.18 -11.38
C SER A 240 17.61 -3.16 -12.69
N SER A 241 16.34 -2.75 -12.64
CA SER A 241 15.46 -2.71 -13.81
C SER A 241 14.55 -1.48 -13.73
N PRO A 242 14.03 -0.98 -14.86
CA PRO A 242 13.00 0.05 -14.84
C PRO A 242 11.80 -0.38 -14.00
N PHE A 243 11.27 0.54 -13.19
CA PHE A 243 10.11 0.32 -12.34
C PHE A 243 9.13 1.46 -12.50
N SER A 244 7.85 1.11 -12.66
CA SER A 244 6.79 2.09 -12.90
C SER A 244 5.68 1.93 -11.87
N VAL A 245 5.27 3.02 -11.23
CA VAL A 245 4.09 3.07 -10.38
C VAL A 245 3.00 3.85 -11.11
N SER A 246 1.78 3.35 -11.12
CA SER A 246 0.61 4.02 -11.71
C SER A 246 -0.55 4.00 -10.73
N PHE A 247 -1.15 5.16 -10.50
CA PHE A 247 -2.40 5.33 -9.78
C PHE A 247 -3.43 5.90 -10.75
N GLU A 248 -4.57 5.23 -10.88
CA GLU A 248 -5.64 5.59 -11.80
C GLU A 248 -6.98 5.56 -11.06
N ASP A 249 -7.55 6.72 -10.80
CA ASP A 249 -8.90 6.85 -10.27
C ASP A 249 -9.82 7.34 -11.38
N ALA A 250 -10.68 6.43 -11.88
CA ALA A 250 -11.65 6.67 -12.92
C ALA A 250 -13.02 7.12 -12.39
N SER A 251 -13.16 7.24 -11.07
CA SER A 251 -14.43 7.54 -10.39
C SER A 251 -14.87 8.99 -10.62
N THR A 252 -16.18 9.20 -10.69
CA THR A 252 -16.77 10.54 -10.75
C THR A 252 -17.00 11.10 -9.34
N HIS A 253 -16.00 11.78 -8.79
CA HIS A 253 -16.13 12.39 -7.47
C HIS A 253 -17.01 13.64 -7.46
N SER A 254 -18.03 13.66 -6.60
CA SER A 254 -18.80 14.88 -6.31
C SER A 254 -17.93 15.95 -5.62
N ASN A 255 -16.98 15.51 -4.80
CA ASN A 255 -15.95 16.35 -4.21
C ASN A 255 -14.73 16.43 -5.14
N ARG A 256 -14.52 17.58 -5.78
CA ARG A 256 -13.42 17.78 -6.75
C ARG A 256 -12.02 17.69 -6.14
N PHE A 257 -11.88 17.66 -4.81
CA PHE A 257 -10.61 17.51 -4.12
C PHE A 257 -10.15 16.05 -3.99
N LEU A 258 -11.00 15.07 -4.32
CA LEU A 258 -10.70 13.65 -4.16
C LEU A 258 -10.17 13.02 -5.44
N GLY A 259 -9.54 11.87 -5.25
CA GLY A 259 -9.01 11.01 -6.30
C GLY A 259 -7.59 11.35 -6.69
N LEU A 260 -6.78 10.31 -6.89
CA LEU A 260 -5.37 10.39 -7.25
C LEU A 260 -5.13 9.75 -8.61
N ASN A 261 -4.51 10.51 -9.50
CA ASN A 261 -4.09 10.04 -10.81
C ASN A 261 -2.64 10.42 -11.05
N GLY A 262 -1.82 9.49 -11.52
CA GLY A 262 -0.45 9.81 -11.86
C GLY A 262 0.49 8.62 -11.94
N GLN A 263 1.75 8.92 -12.27
CA GLN A 263 2.78 7.95 -12.54
C GLN A 263 4.10 8.32 -11.86
N VAL A 264 4.80 7.30 -11.39
CA VAL A 264 6.18 7.40 -10.89
C VAL A 264 7.03 6.45 -11.72
N TYR A 265 8.18 6.92 -12.20
CA TYR A 265 9.07 6.13 -13.03
C TYR A 265 10.51 6.20 -12.51
N PHE A 266 11.09 5.03 -12.30
CA PHE A 266 12.49 4.85 -11.94
C PHE A 266 13.22 4.14 -13.08
N ASP A 267 14.35 4.71 -13.50
CA ASP A 267 15.19 4.15 -14.57
C ASP A 267 16.67 4.15 -14.17
N PRO A 268 17.20 3.00 -13.71
CA PRO A 268 16.47 1.84 -13.20
C PRO A 268 16.06 2.02 -11.72
N LEU A 269 15.14 1.20 -11.20
CA LEU A 269 14.97 1.03 -9.77
C LEU A 269 16.20 0.30 -9.20
N PRO A 270 16.92 0.90 -8.23
CA PRO A 270 18.11 0.29 -7.66
C PRO A 270 17.90 -1.11 -7.10
N ALA A 271 18.92 -1.94 -7.21
CA ALA A 271 18.88 -3.31 -6.73
C ALA A 271 18.78 -3.45 -5.20
N ASN A 272 19.28 -2.47 -4.44
CA ASN A 272 19.23 -2.48 -2.98
C ASN A 272 18.46 -1.26 -2.49
N ILE A 273 17.38 -1.49 -1.76
CA ILE A 273 16.52 -0.43 -1.23
C ILE A 273 16.24 -0.75 0.24
N SER A 274 16.41 0.24 1.10
CA SER A 274 15.88 0.20 2.45
C SER A 274 14.94 1.39 2.65
N LEU A 275 13.80 1.13 3.29
CA LEU A 275 12.78 2.13 3.60
C LEU A 275 12.43 2.01 5.08
N THR A 276 12.49 3.13 5.80
CA THR A 276 12.18 3.19 7.22
C THR A 276 10.82 3.86 7.43
N LEU A 277 9.88 3.12 8.01
CA LEU A 277 8.50 3.55 8.23
C LEU A 277 8.18 3.55 9.73
N PRO A 278 7.53 4.59 10.28
CA PRO A 278 7.01 4.53 11.64
C PRO A 278 5.99 3.39 11.76
N SER A 279 6.12 2.55 12.79
CA SER A 279 5.22 1.42 13.00
C SER A 279 5.02 1.16 14.49
N ASP A 280 3.76 1.14 14.91
CA ASP A 280 3.36 0.69 16.25
C ASP A 280 3.15 -0.83 16.30
N VAL A 281 3.22 -1.48 15.14
CA VAL A 281 2.90 -2.89 14.95
C VAL A 281 4.19 -3.70 15.01
N ASP A 282 4.25 -4.62 15.97
CA ASP A 282 5.27 -5.68 15.99
C ASP A 282 4.92 -6.80 15.00
N SER A 283 5.92 -7.51 14.51
CA SER A 283 5.77 -8.61 13.54
C SER A 283 5.21 -9.91 14.14
N GLU A 284 4.89 -9.90 15.44
CA GLU A 284 4.29 -11.01 16.19
C GLU A 284 2.92 -11.48 15.64
N GLY A 285 2.28 -10.72 14.73
CA GLY A 285 0.98 -11.09 14.13
C GLY A 285 1.00 -12.13 13.01
N LEU A 286 2.19 -12.52 12.50
CA LEU A 286 2.34 -13.55 11.46
C LEU A 286 2.75 -14.90 12.08
N GLU A 287 1.81 -15.55 12.76
CA GLU A 287 2.02 -16.92 13.25
C GLU A 287 1.74 -17.94 12.14
N LEU A 288 2.67 -18.88 11.94
CA LEU A 288 2.41 -20.02 11.05
C LEU A 288 1.33 -20.91 11.65
N PRO A 289 0.37 -21.41 10.84
CA PRO A 289 -0.53 -22.43 11.31
C PRO A 289 0.28 -23.64 11.78
N THR A 290 -0.04 -24.12 12.99
CA THR A 290 0.61 -25.31 13.49
C THR A 290 0.01 -26.52 12.79
N PHE A 291 0.82 -27.29 12.05
CA PHE A 291 0.38 -28.56 11.45
C PHE A 291 0.31 -29.67 12.52
N GLY A 292 -0.40 -29.42 13.63
CA GLY A 292 -0.60 -30.35 14.73
C GLY A 292 -1.51 -31.55 14.36
N GLU A 293 -1.56 -32.54 15.25
CA GLU A 293 -2.37 -33.75 15.07
C GLU A 293 -3.89 -33.48 15.05
N GLU A 294 -4.35 -32.33 15.54
CA GLU A 294 -5.78 -31.99 15.67
C GLU A 294 -6.34 -31.14 14.50
N GLU A 295 -5.50 -30.50 13.67
CA GLU A 295 -5.96 -29.49 12.69
C GLU A 295 -5.43 -29.69 11.25
N GLY A 296 -4.66 -30.74 10.95
CA GLY A 296 -3.81 -30.78 9.75
C GLY A 296 -4.42 -30.47 8.37
N ILE A 297 -5.63 -30.95 8.05
CA ILE A 297 -6.30 -30.69 6.75
C ILE A 297 -7.18 -29.44 6.82
N GLU A 298 -7.78 -29.17 7.98
CA GLU A 298 -8.63 -28.00 8.23
C GLU A 298 -7.79 -26.71 8.29
N ALA A 299 -6.61 -26.74 8.90
CA ALA A 299 -5.64 -25.65 8.92
C ALA A 299 -5.11 -25.33 7.51
N LEU A 300 -4.90 -26.34 6.67
CA LEU A 300 -4.48 -26.14 5.27
C LEU A 300 -5.62 -25.51 4.43
N SER A 301 -6.87 -25.87 4.74
CA SER A 301 -8.07 -25.27 4.16
C SER A 301 -8.26 -23.81 4.61
N PHE A 302 -8.07 -23.53 5.90
CA PHE A 302 -8.16 -22.19 6.50
C PHE A 302 -7.05 -21.24 6.01
N PHE A 303 -5.80 -21.70 5.98
CA PHE A 303 -4.66 -20.93 5.46
C PHE A 303 -4.84 -20.53 3.99
N LEU A 304 -5.38 -21.43 3.15
CA LEU A 304 -5.72 -21.09 1.77
C LEU A 304 -6.96 -20.18 1.72
N GLY A 305 -7.90 -20.38 2.66
CA GLY A 305 -9.15 -19.64 2.91
C GLY A 305 -8.99 -18.13 2.95
N ASP A 306 -8.03 -17.68 3.74
CA ASP A 306 -7.88 -16.26 4.11
C ASP A 306 -7.25 -15.40 2.99
N LEU A 307 -6.70 -16.02 1.94
CA LEU A 307 -6.06 -15.29 0.84
C LEU A 307 -7.05 -14.41 0.05
N VAL A 308 -8.32 -14.81 -0.02
CA VAL A 308 -9.33 -14.03 -0.76
C VAL A 308 -9.74 -12.78 0.01
N ASP A 309 -10.02 -12.95 1.30
CA ASP A 309 -10.40 -11.87 2.22
C ASP A 309 -9.23 -10.88 2.40
N PHE A 310 -7.99 -11.37 2.37
CA PHE A 310 -6.80 -10.50 2.35
C PHE A 310 -6.81 -9.52 1.17
N GLY A 311 -7.16 -9.95 -0.04
CA GLY A 311 -7.13 -9.06 -1.21
C GLY A 311 -8.21 -7.98 -1.21
N SER A 312 -9.38 -8.22 -0.60
CA SER A 312 -10.36 -7.14 -0.37
C SER A 312 -9.81 -6.11 0.61
N VAL A 313 -9.19 -6.55 1.71
CA VAL A 313 -8.59 -5.64 2.71
C VAL A 313 -7.46 -4.81 2.09
N VAL A 314 -6.60 -5.42 1.27
CA VAL A 314 -5.54 -4.69 0.56
C VAL A 314 -6.12 -3.69 -0.43
N ASN A 315 -7.14 -4.06 -1.19
CA ASN A 315 -7.81 -3.14 -2.11
C ASN A 315 -8.42 -1.95 -1.37
N ASP A 316 -9.12 -2.18 -0.26
CA ASP A 316 -9.72 -1.13 0.57
C ASP A 316 -8.65 -0.22 1.20
N PHE A 317 -7.52 -0.79 1.64
CA PHE A 317 -6.41 -0.03 2.19
C PHE A 317 -5.73 0.86 1.14
N VAL A 318 -5.42 0.31 -0.03
CA VAL A 318 -4.82 1.07 -1.14
C VAL A 318 -5.82 2.12 -1.67
N HIS A 319 -7.11 1.81 -1.69
CA HIS A 319 -8.18 2.76 -1.98
C HIS A 319 -8.18 3.92 -0.97
N ALA A 320 -8.18 3.64 0.33
CA ALA A 320 -8.14 4.67 1.36
C ALA A 320 -6.92 5.59 1.23
N LEU A 321 -5.74 5.02 0.92
CA LEU A 321 -4.53 5.82 0.64
C LEU A 321 -4.68 6.66 -0.63
N THR A 322 -5.33 6.16 -1.68
CA THR A 322 -5.39 6.84 -2.99
C THR A 322 -6.51 7.87 -3.10
N VAL A 323 -7.59 7.75 -2.31
CA VAL A 323 -8.70 8.72 -2.34
C VAL A 323 -8.29 10.08 -1.77
N ASN A 324 -7.55 10.09 -0.66
CA ASN A 324 -7.23 11.34 0.06
C ASN A 324 -5.78 11.47 0.57
N VAL A 325 -4.79 10.92 -0.14
CA VAL A 325 -3.37 11.11 0.22
C VAL A 325 -3.00 12.60 0.32
N GLY A 326 -2.44 13.00 1.46
CA GLY A 326 -2.01 14.39 1.70
C GLY A 326 -3.16 15.41 1.57
N GLY A 327 -4.41 14.97 1.76
CA GLY A 327 -5.59 15.82 1.69
C GLY A 327 -6.00 16.45 3.01
N GLU A 328 -5.61 15.84 4.14
CA GLU A 328 -5.78 16.43 5.47
C GLU A 328 -4.75 17.54 5.70
N ILE A 329 -5.22 18.67 6.22
CA ILE A 329 -4.41 19.84 6.55
C ILE A 329 -4.21 19.86 8.07
N GLY A 330 -2.96 19.92 8.50
CA GLY A 330 -2.57 19.98 9.92
C GLY A 330 -1.93 18.69 10.42
N GLU A 331 -0.61 18.68 10.54
CA GLU A 331 0.11 17.62 11.26
C GLU A 331 0.02 17.92 12.76
N SER A 332 -0.67 17.07 13.52
CA SER A 332 -0.83 17.24 14.98
C SER A 332 0.03 16.29 15.81
N GLU A 333 0.71 15.35 15.16
CA GLU A 333 1.56 14.33 15.80
C GLU A 333 2.97 14.38 15.23
N ASN A 334 3.98 14.21 16.08
CA ASN A 334 5.37 14.16 15.64
C ASN A 334 5.56 12.98 14.68
N MET A 335 6.13 13.23 13.51
CA MET A 335 6.31 12.22 12.46
C MET A 335 7.75 12.28 11.94
N SER A 336 8.40 11.13 11.84
CA SER A 336 9.72 11.01 11.20
C SER A 336 9.66 9.94 10.11
N LEU A 337 9.97 10.34 8.88
CA LEU A 337 10.00 9.48 7.70
C LEU A 337 11.43 9.47 7.14
N GLY A 338 11.99 8.28 6.94
CA GLY A 338 13.36 8.10 6.46
C GLY A 338 13.43 7.19 5.24
N LEU A 339 14.00 7.70 4.15
CA LEU A 339 14.46 6.90 3.02
C LEU A 339 15.99 6.76 3.14
N ASP A 340 16.49 5.57 3.46
CA ASP A 340 17.92 5.26 3.38
C ASP A 340 18.16 4.32 2.19
N LEU A 341 18.44 4.94 1.05
CA LEU A 341 18.69 4.23 -0.18
C LEU A 341 20.20 4.07 -0.37
N PHE A 342 20.67 2.83 -0.38
CA PHE A 342 22.03 2.50 -0.79
C PHE A 342 22.01 1.84 -2.17
N THR A 343 22.37 2.60 -3.21
CA THR A 343 22.39 2.08 -4.58
C THR A 343 23.81 1.87 -5.09
N GLY A 344 24.04 0.81 -5.86
CA GLY A 344 25.31 0.57 -6.55
C GLY A 344 25.47 1.36 -7.85
N GLU A 345 24.40 1.99 -8.33
CA GLU A 345 24.36 2.70 -9.61
C GLU A 345 23.53 3.98 -9.56
N ALA A 346 23.78 4.87 -10.51
CA ALA A 346 22.97 6.06 -10.68
C ALA A 346 21.63 5.71 -11.32
N PHE A 347 20.58 6.44 -10.95
CA PHE A 347 19.24 6.25 -11.51
C PHE A 347 18.56 7.59 -11.77
N ASN A 348 17.50 7.53 -12.57
CA ASN A 348 16.63 8.67 -12.85
C ASN A 348 15.29 8.45 -12.17
N MET A 349 14.71 9.52 -11.65
CA MET A 349 13.37 9.51 -11.10
C MET A 349 12.52 10.57 -11.81
N THR A 350 11.33 10.17 -12.25
CA THR A 350 10.31 11.05 -12.82
C THR A 350 8.99 10.81 -12.10
N VAL A 351 8.34 11.86 -11.65
CA VAL A 351 7.09 11.83 -10.89
C VAL A 351 6.12 12.80 -11.54
N ASP A 352 4.89 12.34 -11.79
CA ASP A 352 3.76 13.19 -12.19
C ASP A 352 2.52 12.68 -11.45
N LEU A 353 2.14 13.33 -10.36
CA LEU A 353 1.04 12.92 -9.49
C LEU A 353 0.05 14.07 -9.32
N LYS A 354 -1.23 13.82 -9.55
CA LYS A 354 -2.31 14.81 -9.44
C LYS A 354 -3.43 14.28 -8.56
N LYS A 355 -3.76 15.03 -7.52
CA LYS A 355 -4.91 14.83 -6.65
C LYS A 355 -5.98 15.86 -6.94
N GLY A 356 -7.20 15.41 -7.13
CA GLY A 356 -8.35 16.27 -7.43
C GLY A 356 -8.38 16.77 -8.87
N SER A 357 -9.49 17.41 -9.21
CA SER A 357 -9.83 17.88 -10.57
C SER A 357 -10.04 19.40 -10.64
N ASN A 358 -9.85 20.11 -9.54
CA ASN A 358 -10.07 21.56 -9.40
C ASN A 358 -8.80 22.41 -9.53
N LEU A 359 -7.62 21.83 -9.74
CA LEU A 359 -6.43 22.60 -10.07
C LEU A 359 -6.48 23.10 -11.52
N GLU A 360 -6.39 24.41 -11.68
CA GLU A 360 -6.30 25.09 -12.98
C GLU A 360 -4.85 25.25 -13.46
N SER A 361 -3.90 25.44 -12.53
CA SER A 361 -2.47 25.49 -12.80
C SER A 361 -1.85 24.08 -12.76
N GLU A 362 -0.84 23.88 -13.61
CA GLU A 362 0.01 22.69 -13.57
C GLU A 362 1.46 23.15 -13.37
N PRO A 363 2.27 22.45 -12.55
CA PRO A 363 3.67 22.78 -12.38
C PRO A 363 4.43 22.56 -13.70
N GLU A 364 5.45 23.38 -13.98
CA GLU A 364 6.31 23.17 -15.14
C GLU A 364 7.27 21.99 -14.93
N TRP A 365 7.65 21.31 -16.02
CA TRP A 365 8.73 20.32 -15.96
C TRP A 365 10.08 21.01 -15.79
N MET A 366 10.78 20.65 -14.72
CA MET A 366 12.04 21.27 -14.33
C MET A 366 12.96 20.27 -13.64
N HIS A 367 14.26 20.55 -13.64
CA HIS A 367 15.20 19.75 -12.86
C HIS A 367 14.99 20.04 -11.37
N GLY A 368 14.31 19.14 -10.68
CA GLY A 368 13.90 19.27 -9.28
C GLY A 368 12.42 18.94 -9.10
N LEU A 369 11.72 19.76 -8.31
CA LEU A 369 10.36 19.51 -7.83
C LEU A 369 9.48 20.74 -8.04
N GLY A 370 8.31 20.54 -8.63
CA GLY A 370 7.27 21.54 -8.80
C GLY A 370 5.97 21.03 -8.18
N VAL A 371 5.34 21.83 -7.32
CA VAL A 371 4.05 21.56 -6.70
C VAL A 371 3.13 22.74 -6.93
N GLU A 372 1.93 22.44 -7.41
CA GLU A 372 0.78 23.34 -7.34
C GLU A 372 -0.19 22.75 -6.33
N ALA A 373 -0.67 23.55 -5.39
CA ALA A 373 -1.68 23.14 -4.43
C ALA A 373 -2.83 24.14 -4.39
N LEU A 374 -4.04 23.60 -4.18
CA LEU A 374 -5.23 24.37 -3.91
C LEU A 374 -5.83 23.85 -2.61
N GLU A 375 -5.95 24.74 -1.64
CA GLU A 375 -6.50 24.45 -0.34
C GLU A 375 -7.79 25.23 -0.14
N GLN A 376 -8.76 24.56 0.49
CA GLN A 376 -10.05 25.15 0.73
C GLN A 376 -10.70 24.54 1.96
N THR A 377 -11.36 25.37 2.77
CA THR A 377 -12.23 24.90 3.84
C THR A 377 -13.66 24.79 3.31
N ARG A 378 -14.23 23.59 3.33
CA ARG A 378 -15.60 23.32 2.89
C ARG A 378 -16.55 23.20 4.07
N ILE A 379 -17.76 23.71 3.89
CA ILE A 379 -18.86 23.48 4.82
C ILE A 379 -19.56 22.16 4.43
N GLU A 380 -19.60 21.23 5.36
CA GLU A 380 -20.42 20.03 5.27
C GLU A 380 -21.67 20.17 6.16
N ALA A 381 -22.84 19.89 5.58
CA ALA A 381 -24.12 20.05 6.26
C ALA A 381 -24.72 18.69 6.62
N ASN A 382 -24.92 18.45 7.91
CA ASN A 382 -25.70 17.32 8.39
C ASN A 382 -27.20 17.65 8.27
N LEU A 383 -27.79 17.25 7.14
CA LEU A 383 -29.20 17.53 6.81
C LEU A 383 -30.20 17.00 7.86
N SER A 384 -29.83 15.99 8.65
CA SER A 384 -30.71 15.49 9.73
C SER A 384 -30.87 16.50 10.88
N ARG A 385 -29.88 17.38 11.08
CA ARG A 385 -29.88 18.45 12.08
C ARG A 385 -30.38 19.79 11.52
N LEU A 386 -30.49 19.92 10.19
CA LEU A 386 -30.90 21.13 9.48
C LEU A 386 -32.22 20.94 8.68
N PRO A 387 -33.38 20.75 9.35
CA PRO A 387 -34.65 20.46 8.68
C PRO A 387 -35.18 21.62 7.82
N THR A 388 -34.69 22.85 8.03
CA THR A 388 -35.04 24.05 7.26
C THR A 388 -34.11 24.28 6.06
N PHE A 389 -33.01 23.52 5.94
CA PHE A 389 -32.08 23.58 4.80
C PHE A 389 -32.61 22.75 3.63
N THR A 390 -33.65 23.28 3.00
CA THR A 390 -34.36 22.63 1.88
C THR A 390 -33.70 22.93 0.53
N ALA A 391 -34.11 22.25 -0.54
CA ALA A 391 -33.57 22.49 -1.89
C ALA A 391 -33.61 23.97 -2.33
N THR A 392 -34.59 24.74 -1.84
CA THR A 392 -34.76 26.17 -2.16
C THR A 392 -33.65 27.05 -1.57
N THR A 393 -33.13 26.71 -0.38
CA THR A 393 -32.03 27.43 0.27
C THR A 393 -30.68 26.77 0.01
N ARG A 394 -30.66 25.45 -0.20
CA ARG A 394 -29.46 24.67 -0.49
C ARG A 394 -28.89 24.93 -1.89
N GLY A 395 -29.72 24.97 -2.93
CA GLY A 395 -29.24 25.23 -4.29
C GLY A 395 -28.44 26.53 -4.41
N PRO A 396 -28.96 27.68 -3.92
CA PRO A 396 -28.21 28.93 -3.93
C PRO A 396 -26.97 28.91 -3.02
N MET A 397 -26.98 28.18 -1.91
CA MET A 397 -25.79 28.03 -1.05
C MET A 397 -24.71 27.18 -1.71
N GLU A 398 -25.09 26.11 -2.41
CA GLU A 398 -24.18 25.27 -3.19
C GLU A 398 -23.55 26.05 -4.36
N GLU A 399 -24.27 27.01 -4.94
CA GLU A 399 -23.73 27.91 -5.98
C GLU A 399 -22.70 28.88 -5.42
N ILE A 400 -22.98 29.50 -4.25
CA ILE A 400 -22.03 30.37 -3.55
C ILE A 400 -20.77 29.59 -3.15
N LEU A 401 -20.93 28.40 -2.56
CA LEU A 401 -19.79 27.61 -2.08
C LEU A 401 -19.05 26.83 -3.18
N LEU A 402 -19.37 27.07 -4.46
CA LEU A 402 -18.85 26.28 -5.57
C LEU A 402 -17.37 26.57 -5.85
N ASP A 403 -16.96 27.83 -5.75
CA ASP A 403 -15.55 28.26 -5.84
C ASP A 403 -14.85 28.25 -4.47
N GLY A 404 -15.62 27.98 -3.41
CA GLY A 404 -15.14 27.83 -2.06
C GLY A 404 -14.96 29.09 -1.25
N ARG A 405 -15.33 30.23 -1.81
CA ARG A 405 -15.20 31.54 -1.18
C ARG A 405 -16.58 32.13 -1.00
N ILE A 406 -16.72 33.07 -0.07
CA ILE A 406 -17.92 33.89 0.01
C ILE A 406 -17.50 35.33 -0.24
N ASP A 407 -17.66 35.78 -1.48
CA ASP A 407 -17.22 37.11 -1.86
C ASP A 407 -18.17 38.22 -1.35
N ALA A 408 -17.75 39.48 -1.48
CA ALA A 408 -18.54 40.62 -1.04
C ALA A 408 -19.92 40.75 -1.73
N THR A 409 -20.09 40.17 -2.92
CA THR A 409 -21.36 40.17 -3.66
C THR A 409 -22.30 39.07 -3.18
N GLU A 410 -21.76 37.94 -2.73
CA GLU A 410 -22.50 36.77 -2.24
C GLU A 410 -22.81 36.85 -0.74
N ARG A 411 -22.02 37.61 0.02
CA ARG A 411 -22.11 37.77 1.48
C ARG A 411 -23.54 37.94 2.01
N VAL A 412 -24.31 38.85 1.42
CA VAL A 412 -25.69 39.17 1.88
C VAL A 412 -26.61 37.97 1.70
N GLN A 413 -26.46 37.25 0.59
CA GLN A 413 -27.26 36.08 0.27
C GLN A 413 -26.87 34.89 1.17
N ALA A 414 -25.57 34.66 1.36
CA ALA A 414 -25.05 33.62 2.26
C ALA A 414 -25.55 33.81 3.70
N LEU A 415 -25.46 35.03 4.24
CA LEU A 415 -25.96 35.34 5.59
C LEU A 415 -27.46 35.11 5.73
N THR A 416 -28.24 35.57 4.75
CA THR A 416 -29.70 35.36 4.76
C THR A 416 -30.04 33.87 4.81
N ILE A 417 -29.31 33.03 4.09
CA ILE A 417 -29.50 31.58 4.09
C ILE A 417 -29.10 30.98 5.44
N LEU A 418 -27.91 31.29 5.96
CA LEU A 418 -27.41 30.77 7.22
C LEU A 418 -28.28 31.17 8.42
N GLU A 419 -28.76 32.41 8.46
CA GLU A 419 -29.72 32.88 9.47
C GLU A 419 -31.06 32.16 9.35
N SER A 420 -31.54 31.89 8.13
CA SER A 420 -32.82 31.19 7.91
C SER A 420 -32.81 29.73 8.37
N ILE A 421 -31.62 29.12 8.48
CA ILE A 421 -31.44 27.77 9.00
C ILE A 421 -30.99 27.75 10.48
N ASN A 422 -31.07 28.90 11.17
CA ASN A 422 -30.72 29.09 12.59
C ASN A 422 -29.24 28.89 12.93
N ILE A 423 -28.30 29.18 12.03
CA ILE A 423 -26.87 29.22 12.39
C ILE A 423 -26.60 30.50 13.18
N THR A 424 -26.17 30.36 14.43
CA THR A 424 -25.91 31.54 15.30
C THR A 424 -24.58 32.20 15.01
N ALA A 425 -23.59 31.45 14.53
CA ALA A 425 -22.27 31.94 14.15
C ALA A 425 -22.18 32.34 12.66
N ALA A 426 -23.31 32.65 12.00
CA ALA A 426 -23.37 32.90 10.56
C ALA A 426 -22.43 34.03 10.10
N GLU A 427 -22.36 35.13 10.84
CA GLU A 427 -21.49 36.27 10.49
C GLU A 427 -20.00 35.90 10.58
N ALA A 428 -19.57 35.28 11.69
CA ALA A 428 -18.20 34.83 11.87
C ALA A 428 -17.80 33.76 10.84
N LEU A 429 -18.72 32.86 10.48
CA LEU A 429 -18.49 31.83 9.47
C LEU A 429 -18.32 32.41 8.06
N VAL A 430 -19.14 33.41 7.71
CA VAL A 430 -19.04 34.07 6.41
C VAL A 430 -17.77 34.91 6.31
N ASP A 431 -17.41 35.62 7.38
CA ASP A 431 -16.17 36.40 7.41
C ASP A 431 -14.94 35.47 7.30
N ALA A 432 -14.98 34.30 7.95
CA ALA A 432 -13.90 33.31 7.88
C ALA A 432 -13.78 32.58 6.53
N LEU A 433 -14.80 32.67 5.66
CA LEU A 433 -14.78 32.04 4.33
C LEU A 433 -14.54 33.06 3.21
N GLU A 434 -14.15 34.29 3.53
CA GLU A 434 -13.93 35.36 2.56
C GLU A 434 -12.81 35.00 1.55
N ASP A 435 -11.75 34.34 2.00
CA ASP A 435 -10.61 33.90 1.17
C ASP A 435 -10.62 32.40 0.83
N GLY A 436 -11.61 31.67 1.34
CA GLY A 436 -11.88 30.26 1.09
C GLY A 436 -11.07 29.26 1.91
N ARG A 437 -10.20 29.73 2.82
CA ARG A 437 -9.50 28.88 3.80
C ARG A 437 -9.65 29.49 5.19
N VAL A 438 -10.24 28.74 6.10
CA VAL A 438 -10.41 29.17 7.50
C VAL A 438 -9.11 28.86 8.26
N ASP A 439 -8.34 29.89 8.61
CA ASP A 439 -7.11 29.75 9.39
C ASP A 439 -7.37 29.42 10.88
N ASP A 440 -6.32 29.08 11.64
CA ASP A 440 -6.46 28.72 13.06
C ASP A 440 -6.96 29.89 13.94
N ASN A 441 -6.68 31.15 13.57
CA ASN A 441 -7.15 32.32 14.29
C ASN A 441 -8.64 32.61 14.01
N GLU A 442 -9.09 32.40 12.78
CA GLU A 442 -10.46 32.49 12.33
C GLU A 442 -11.29 31.35 12.93
N ARG A 443 -10.74 30.13 12.99
CA ARG A 443 -11.32 29.00 13.74
C ARG A 443 -11.51 29.33 15.20
N ALA A 444 -10.60 30.07 15.83
CA ALA A 444 -10.77 30.47 17.23
C ALA A 444 -11.93 31.48 17.43
N ASN A 445 -12.26 32.26 16.39
CA ASN A 445 -13.39 33.19 16.40
C ASN A 445 -14.74 32.50 16.10
N VAL A 446 -14.69 31.31 15.50
CA VAL A 446 -15.86 30.50 15.17
C VAL A 446 -16.02 29.37 16.20
N ASN A 447 -17.14 29.32 16.92
CA ASN A 447 -17.37 28.22 17.87
C ASN A 447 -17.69 26.91 17.13
N LEU A 448 -16.65 26.13 16.79
CA LEU A 448 -16.76 24.90 15.99
C LEU A 448 -17.65 23.84 16.64
N SER A 449 -17.62 23.69 17.97
CA SER A 449 -18.51 22.76 18.68
C SER A 449 -19.97 23.15 18.53
N GLN A 450 -20.25 24.46 18.59
CA GLN A 450 -21.60 24.98 18.40
C GLN A 450 -22.07 24.85 16.94
N LEU A 451 -21.20 25.11 15.95
CA LEU A 451 -21.52 24.88 14.53
C LEU A 451 -21.83 23.41 14.25
N ALA A 452 -20.99 22.49 14.76
CA ALA A 452 -21.24 21.06 14.63
C ALA A 452 -22.56 20.66 15.28
N ASP A 453 -22.92 21.32 16.39
CA ASP A 453 -24.20 21.13 17.05
C ASP A 453 -25.42 21.68 16.29
N GLU A 454 -25.21 22.76 15.56
CA GLU A 454 -26.17 23.35 14.62
C GLU A 454 -26.24 22.58 13.29
N GLY A 455 -25.33 21.62 13.09
CA GLY A 455 -25.33 20.71 11.94
C GLY A 455 -24.40 21.11 10.80
N LEU A 456 -23.47 22.04 11.02
CA LEU A 456 -22.42 22.41 10.06
C LEU A 456 -21.04 22.00 10.59
N THR A 457 -20.26 21.33 9.76
CA THR A 457 -18.87 21.00 10.04
C THR A 457 -17.97 21.64 8.99
N LEU A 458 -16.79 22.07 9.41
CA LEU A 458 -15.75 22.57 8.51
C LEU A 458 -14.78 21.44 8.21
N GLN A 459 -14.50 21.20 6.94
CA GLN A 459 -13.53 20.23 6.49
C GLN A 459 -12.50 20.93 5.61
N ASP A 460 -11.24 20.84 5.98
CA ASP A 460 -10.16 21.31 5.12
C ASP A 460 -9.87 20.26 4.06
N MET A 461 -9.70 20.74 2.83
CA MET A 461 -9.44 19.90 1.68
C MET A 461 -8.28 20.49 0.90
N ARG A 462 -7.31 19.65 0.57
CA ARG A 462 -6.19 20.00 -0.32
C ARG A 462 -6.26 19.17 -1.60
N ALA A 463 -6.17 19.84 -2.74
CA ALA A 463 -5.87 19.23 -4.02
C ALA A 463 -4.48 19.68 -4.44
N TRP A 464 -3.75 18.86 -5.19
CA TRP A 464 -2.36 19.17 -5.53
C TRP A 464 -1.92 18.49 -6.82
N HIS A 465 -0.94 19.07 -7.51
CA HIS A 465 -0.26 18.49 -8.66
C HIS A 465 1.25 18.60 -8.43
N LEU A 466 1.92 17.45 -8.33
CA LEU A 466 3.35 17.30 -8.18
C LEU A 466 3.96 16.84 -9.51
N ARG A 467 4.96 17.58 -10.00
CA ARG A 467 5.91 17.10 -11.00
C ARG A 467 7.31 17.12 -10.43
N ALA A 468 8.01 16.00 -10.51
CA ALA A 468 9.42 15.96 -10.13
C ALA A 468 10.24 15.26 -11.21
N TRP A 469 11.39 15.84 -11.55
CA TRP A 469 12.35 15.24 -12.46
C TRP A 469 13.74 15.37 -11.88
N MET A 470 14.28 14.23 -11.45
CA MET A 470 15.60 14.10 -10.84
C MET A 470 16.43 13.09 -11.62
N PRO A 471 17.14 13.55 -12.69
CA PRO A 471 18.09 12.73 -13.42
C PRO A 471 19.41 12.62 -12.66
N SER A 472 20.13 11.52 -12.88
CA SER A 472 21.49 11.32 -12.35
C SER A 472 21.55 11.37 -10.82
N LEU A 473 20.58 10.76 -10.13
CA LEU A 473 20.68 10.49 -8.70
C LEU A 473 21.90 9.58 -8.46
N PRO A 474 22.67 9.77 -7.38
CA PRO A 474 23.99 9.15 -7.23
C PRO A 474 23.93 7.62 -7.07
N ALA A 475 25.04 6.98 -7.44
CA ALA A 475 25.43 5.71 -6.85
C ALA A 475 25.99 5.95 -5.44
N GLY A 476 25.52 5.22 -4.44
CA GLY A 476 25.95 5.32 -3.04
C GLY A 476 24.78 5.54 -2.09
N LYS A 477 25.06 6.17 -0.94
CA LYS A 477 24.06 6.49 0.08
C LYS A 477 23.27 7.75 -0.32
N ILE A 478 21.96 7.60 -0.42
CA ILE A 478 20.97 8.67 -0.48
C ILE A 478 20.13 8.55 0.78
N GLU A 479 20.28 9.50 1.66
CA GLU A 479 19.51 9.59 2.89
C GLU A 479 18.59 10.80 2.77
N VAL A 480 17.28 10.56 2.82
CA VAL A 480 16.26 11.60 2.89
C VAL A 480 15.52 11.38 4.19
N VAL A 481 15.59 12.34 5.10
CA VAL A 481 14.84 12.30 6.36
C VAL A 481 13.94 13.53 6.39
N TYR A 482 12.66 13.28 6.58
CA TYR A 482 11.67 14.28 6.93
C TYR A 482 11.30 14.09 8.39
N ASP A 483 11.35 15.16 9.16
CA ASP A 483 10.98 15.14 10.57
C ASP A 483 10.10 16.34 10.90
N PHE A 484 8.90 16.04 11.39
CA PHE A 484 7.96 17.02 11.91
C PHE A 484 7.89 16.88 13.43
N ARG A 485 8.07 18.01 14.13
CA ARG A 485 7.99 18.07 15.59
C ARG A 485 7.28 19.32 16.07
N MET A 486 6.44 19.15 17.09
CA MET A 486 5.85 20.26 17.83
C MET A 486 6.79 20.72 18.96
N LEU A 487 7.61 21.74 18.70
CA LEU A 487 8.54 22.30 19.67
C LEU A 487 7.92 23.49 20.41
N ALA A 488 7.53 23.27 21.68
CA ALA A 488 6.90 24.29 22.52
C ALA A 488 5.64 24.94 21.88
N GLY A 489 4.88 24.15 21.11
CA GLY A 489 3.69 24.62 20.39
C GLY A 489 3.99 25.32 19.06
N VAL A 490 5.23 25.26 18.58
CA VAL A 490 5.64 25.76 17.25
C VAL A 490 5.88 24.55 16.33
N PRO A 491 5.16 24.42 15.21
CA PRO A 491 5.45 23.39 14.22
C PRO A 491 6.85 23.63 13.63
N THR A 492 7.68 22.61 13.71
CA THR A 492 9.05 22.62 13.17
C THR A 492 9.20 21.46 12.20
N TYR A 493 9.59 21.78 10.97
CA TYR A 493 9.83 20.83 9.89
C TYR A 493 11.32 20.80 9.62
N GLU A 494 11.93 19.63 9.68
CA GLU A 494 13.34 19.40 9.35
C GLU A 494 13.42 18.45 8.17
N ILE A 495 14.09 18.89 7.11
CA ILE A 495 14.38 18.09 5.92
C ILE A 495 15.90 17.93 5.83
N ASP A 496 16.35 16.69 5.98
CA ASP A 496 17.73 16.29 5.74
C ASP A 496 17.83 15.55 4.41
N LEU A 497 18.72 16.01 3.55
CA LEU A 497 19.09 15.36 2.31
C LEU A 497 20.60 15.15 2.28
N LYS A 498 21.04 13.90 2.24
CA LYS A 498 22.44 13.54 2.10
C LYS A 498 22.62 12.62 0.92
N MET A 499 23.40 13.09 -0.04
CA MET A 499 23.71 12.37 -1.26
C MET A 499 25.22 12.20 -1.36
N SER A 500 25.70 10.96 -1.29
CA SER A 500 27.12 10.66 -1.48
C SER A 500 27.46 10.55 -2.97
N GLN A 501 28.58 11.12 -3.40
CA GLN A 501 29.07 10.99 -4.79
C GLN A 501 28.08 11.43 -5.88
N TRP A 502 27.27 12.44 -5.61
CA TRP A 502 26.34 12.99 -6.59
C TRP A 502 27.05 13.83 -7.63
N GLN A 503 26.84 13.46 -8.89
CA GLN A 503 27.20 14.25 -10.05
C GLN A 503 25.88 14.63 -10.75
N PRO A 504 25.35 15.83 -10.49
CA PRO A 504 24.11 16.27 -11.11
C PRO A 504 24.30 16.45 -12.61
N MET A 505 23.23 16.19 -13.37
CA MET A 505 23.22 16.41 -14.81
C MET A 505 23.23 17.91 -15.17
N TYR A 506 22.66 18.75 -14.30
CA TYR A 506 22.53 20.20 -14.50
C TYR A 506 23.10 20.98 -13.31
N PRO A 507 23.62 22.19 -13.55
CA PRO A 507 24.23 23.02 -12.51
C PRO A 507 23.22 23.66 -11.57
N GLN A 508 21.93 23.61 -11.90
CA GLN A 508 20.85 24.20 -11.13
C GLN A 508 19.82 23.13 -10.76
N LEU A 509 19.40 23.11 -9.50
CA LEU A 509 18.24 22.38 -9.00
C LEU A 509 17.20 23.42 -8.55
N THR A 510 15.94 23.20 -8.91
CA THR A 510 14.87 24.14 -8.59
C THR A 510 13.72 23.45 -7.87
N ILE A 511 13.23 24.09 -6.82
CA ILE A 511 12.05 23.66 -6.06
C ILE A 511 11.05 24.81 -6.10
N ILE A 512 9.85 24.55 -6.64
CA ILE A 512 8.73 25.49 -6.65
C ILE A 512 7.55 24.81 -5.97
N ALA A 513 6.93 25.49 -5.02
CA ALA A 513 5.70 25.05 -4.40
C ALA A 513 4.74 26.24 -4.26
N ASN A 514 3.63 26.20 -4.98
CA ASN A 514 2.64 27.27 -5.01
C ASN A 514 1.37 26.83 -4.29
N GLY A 515 0.76 27.73 -3.52
CA GLY A 515 -0.51 27.51 -2.82
C GLY A 515 -0.47 26.51 -1.67
N LEU A 516 0.71 26.13 -1.16
CA LEU A 516 0.82 25.31 0.07
C LEU A 516 0.67 26.20 1.30
N ASP A 517 -0.31 25.91 2.15
CA ASP A 517 -0.66 26.72 3.32
C ASP A 517 -0.84 28.22 3.01
N GLY A 518 -1.40 28.50 1.82
CA GLY A 518 -1.60 29.86 1.31
C GLY A 518 -0.32 30.61 0.95
N GLN A 519 0.83 29.92 0.83
CA GLN A 519 2.13 30.51 0.52
C GLN A 519 2.73 29.94 -0.76
N ASP A 520 3.52 30.79 -1.42
CA ASP A 520 4.32 30.42 -2.58
C ASP A 520 5.80 30.41 -2.19
N VAL A 521 6.49 29.31 -2.49
CA VAL A 521 7.90 29.08 -2.18
C VAL A 521 8.65 28.77 -3.46
N GLU A 522 9.65 29.59 -3.75
CA GLU A 522 10.59 29.35 -4.84
C GLU A 522 12.02 29.26 -4.29
N LEU A 523 12.69 28.14 -4.55
CA LEU A 523 14.07 27.89 -4.18
C LEU A 523 14.88 27.48 -5.41
N PHE A 524 15.91 28.27 -5.70
CA PHE A 524 16.87 28.01 -6.77
C PHE A 524 18.25 27.71 -6.16
N ILE A 525 18.73 26.49 -6.36
CA ILE A 525 20.07 26.08 -5.95
C ILE A 525 20.94 26.04 -7.22
N ASP A 526 21.74 27.09 -7.43
CA ASP A 526 22.65 27.21 -8.57
C ASP A 526 24.11 27.02 -8.16
N GLY A 527 24.91 26.50 -9.09
CA GLY A 527 26.35 26.30 -8.95
C GLY A 527 26.75 24.88 -8.59
N LEU A 528 25.90 23.88 -8.84
CA LEU A 528 26.24 22.46 -8.68
C LEU A 528 27.36 22.04 -9.66
N ASP A 529 28.32 21.25 -9.17
CA ASP A 529 29.42 20.73 -9.99
C ASP A 529 28.96 19.55 -10.85
N THR A 530 28.75 19.80 -12.15
CA THR A 530 28.35 18.76 -13.12
C THR A 530 29.52 17.93 -13.63
N THR A 531 30.76 18.24 -13.23
CA THR A 531 31.97 17.64 -13.80
C THR A 531 32.60 16.57 -12.92
N MET A 532 32.36 16.61 -11.60
CA MET A 532 32.90 15.66 -10.64
C MET A 532 31.85 15.27 -9.60
N PRO A 533 31.81 14.00 -9.16
CA PRO A 533 30.93 13.59 -8.07
C PRO A 533 31.35 14.24 -6.75
N ARG A 534 30.37 14.75 -6.00
CA ARG A 534 30.55 15.39 -4.69
C ARG A 534 29.56 14.83 -3.68
N ASN A 535 29.91 14.94 -2.41
CA ASN A 535 28.92 14.71 -1.37
C ASN A 535 28.11 16.00 -1.22
N VAL A 536 26.80 15.87 -1.19
CA VAL A 536 25.87 16.98 -0.99
C VAL A 536 25.10 16.71 0.29
N GLU A 537 25.09 17.70 1.18
CA GLU A 537 24.30 17.71 2.40
C GLU A 537 23.45 18.99 2.40
N ILE A 538 22.14 18.81 2.54
CA ILE A 538 21.17 19.88 2.72
C ILE A 538 20.43 19.57 4.00
N ASN A 539 20.42 20.50 4.93
CA ASN A 539 19.56 20.48 6.10
C ASN A 539 18.73 21.77 6.05
N ALA A 540 17.42 21.64 5.95
CA ALA A 540 16.50 22.75 5.91
C ALA A 540 15.52 22.63 7.07
N LEU A 541 15.53 23.63 7.95
CA LEU A 541 14.66 23.72 9.10
C LEU A 541 13.68 24.88 8.90
N PHE A 542 12.40 24.55 8.85
CA PHE A 542 11.30 25.49 8.74
C PHE A 542 10.55 25.55 10.06
N SER A 543 10.20 26.74 10.51
CA SER A 543 9.30 26.92 11.64
C SER A 543 8.37 28.09 11.40
N THR A 544 7.10 27.91 11.72
CA THR A 544 6.07 28.95 11.58
C THR A 544 5.57 29.34 12.97
N GLN A 545 5.72 30.63 13.30
CA GLN A 545 5.21 31.21 14.54
C GLN A 545 4.04 32.13 14.21
N GLU A 546 2.84 31.60 14.38
CA GLU A 546 1.59 32.29 14.06
C GLU A 546 0.99 33.02 15.28
N ASN A 547 1.47 32.74 16.49
CA ASN A 547 0.99 33.38 17.73
C ASN A 547 1.39 34.86 17.90
N LEU A 548 2.05 35.46 16.91
CA LEU A 548 2.51 36.84 16.91
C LEU A 548 1.56 37.72 16.10
N THR A 549 1.45 39.01 16.46
CA THR A 549 0.67 40.01 15.71
C THR A 549 1.08 40.13 14.23
N VAL A 550 2.30 39.67 13.88
CA VAL A 550 2.75 39.44 12.52
C VAL A 550 3.31 38.01 12.50
N PRO A 551 2.73 37.09 11.72
CA PRO A 551 3.25 35.74 11.57
C PRO A 551 4.71 35.77 11.14
N ARG A 552 5.52 34.87 11.71
CA ARG A 552 6.93 34.74 11.34
C ARG A 552 7.20 33.34 10.82
N VAL A 553 7.63 33.26 9.58
CA VAL A 553 8.28 32.08 9.03
C VAL A 553 9.78 32.24 9.23
N ALA A 554 10.40 31.31 9.95
CA ALA A 554 11.85 31.21 10.08
C ALA A 554 12.32 30.00 9.31
N VAL A 555 13.26 30.23 8.40
CA VAL A 555 13.93 29.19 7.62
C VAL A 555 15.41 29.25 7.96
N ASP A 556 15.95 28.19 8.55
CA ASP A 556 17.39 27.99 8.73
C ASP A 556 17.82 26.88 7.77
N MET A 557 18.67 27.20 6.80
CA MET A 557 19.18 26.22 5.84
C MET A 557 20.69 26.13 5.96
N PHE A 558 21.16 24.94 6.28
CA PHE A 558 22.55 24.55 6.08
C PHE A 558 22.68 23.78 4.78
N TYR A 559 23.69 24.13 4.00
CA TYR A 559 23.95 23.48 2.73
C TYR A 559 25.45 23.36 2.47
N ASP A 560 25.90 22.17 2.08
CA ASP A 560 27.26 21.89 1.63
C ASP A 560 27.23 21.03 0.35
N ALA A 561 27.62 21.63 -0.79
CA ALA A 561 27.81 20.92 -2.08
C ALA A 561 29.22 20.37 -2.30
N GLY A 562 30.12 20.53 -1.34
CA GLY A 562 31.56 20.38 -1.56
C GLY A 562 32.21 21.51 -2.37
N ILE A 563 31.47 22.58 -2.70
CA ILE A 563 31.97 23.84 -3.26
C ILE A 563 31.19 25.04 -2.69
N ARG A 564 31.88 26.19 -2.56
CA ARG A 564 31.24 27.46 -2.17
C ARG A 564 30.32 27.92 -3.29
N LEU A 565 29.00 27.76 -3.13
CA LEU A 565 28.04 28.36 -4.03
C LEU A 565 28.16 29.89 -3.98
N LYS A 566 27.96 30.55 -5.12
CA LYS A 566 27.75 32.00 -5.14
C LYS A 566 26.29 32.23 -4.72
N SER A 567 26.06 32.60 -3.47
CA SER A 567 24.74 33.07 -3.04
C SER A 567 24.31 34.25 -3.92
N ALA A 568 23.10 34.20 -4.47
CA ALA A 568 22.46 35.34 -5.12
C ALA A 568 22.13 36.44 -4.09
#